data_AF-B5CRZ9-F1
#
_entry.id   AF-B5CRZ9-F1
#
_cell.length_a   1.000
_cell.length_b   1.000
_cell.length_c   1.000
_cell.angle_alpha   90.00
_cell.angle_beta   90.00
_cell.angle_gamma   90.00
#
_symmetry.space_group_name_H-M   'P 1'
#
loop_
_entity.id
_entity.type
_entity.pdbx_description
1 polymer ?
#
loop_
_entity_poly.entity_id
_entity_poly.type
_entity_poly.pdbx_seq_one_letter_code
_entity_poly.pdbx_strand_id
1 'polypeptide(L)'
;MAFFQYLVFDGENLPLPDSYEVELEDVEADSGGETEAGTTQRDVVRHGVVRIPVSFSVTAKWLKKLAVYAKKDKINVQYFDVETAELKLAEMYVTGYKAKLRKDTSYKGLWTVSFTLKEV
;
A
#
# COMPACT_ATOMS: atom_id res chain seq x y z
N MET A 1 -13.63 -16.83 -16.43
CA MET A 1 -12.86 -16.41 -15.24
C MET A 1 -12.39 -15.00 -15.50
N ALA A 2 -12.97 -14.01 -14.80
CA ALA A 2 -12.55 -12.63 -14.96
C ALA A 2 -11.20 -12.44 -14.26
N PHE A 3 -10.21 -11.99 -15.04
CA PHE A 3 -8.89 -11.62 -14.55
C PHE A 3 -9.06 -10.25 -13.88
N PHE A 4 -9.34 -10.23 -12.57
CA PHE A 4 -9.48 -8.98 -11.84
C PHE A 4 -8.09 -8.41 -11.58
N GLN A 5 -7.81 -7.26 -12.19
CA GLN A 5 -6.61 -6.49 -11.89
C GLN A 5 -6.83 -5.79 -10.55
N TYR A 6 -6.12 -6.21 -9.50
CA TYR A 6 -6.34 -5.70 -8.14
C TYR A 6 -5.61 -4.38 -7.85
N LEU A 7 -4.54 -4.09 -8.59
CA LEU A 7 -3.68 -2.94 -8.31
C LEU A 7 -3.08 -2.36 -9.59
N VAL A 8 -3.21 -1.05 -9.80
CA VAL A 8 -2.65 -0.33 -10.94
C VAL A 8 -1.95 0.92 -10.44
N PHE A 9 -0.68 1.11 -10.81
CA PHE A 9 0.10 2.29 -10.44
C PHE A 9 0.33 3.19 -11.64
N ASP A 10 -0.14 4.43 -11.58
CA ASP A 10 0.00 5.42 -12.65
C ASP A 10 -0.44 4.87 -14.03
N GLY A 11 -1.47 4.01 -14.05
CA GLY A 11 -1.96 3.32 -15.24
C GLY A 11 -1.18 2.06 -15.65
N GLU A 12 -0.13 1.66 -14.92
CA GLU A 12 0.59 0.40 -15.12
C GLU A 12 0.02 -0.72 -14.22
N ASN A 13 -0.41 -1.81 -14.85
CA ASN A 13 -0.92 -3.00 -14.16
C ASN A 13 0.20 -3.72 -13.41
N LEU A 14 0.05 -3.84 -12.08
CA LEU A 14 0.98 -4.61 -11.27
C LEU A 14 0.80 -6.13 -11.46
N PRO A 15 1.83 -6.93 -11.16
CA PRO A 15 1.70 -8.37 -11.10
C PRO A 15 0.69 -8.76 -10.02
N LEU A 16 0.14 -9.98 -10.13
CA LEU A 16 -0.79 -10.48 -9.13
C LEU A 16 -0.09 -10.56 -7.76
N PRO A 17 -0.70 -9.99 -6.71
CA PRO A 17 -0.16 -10.09 -5.36
C PRO A 17 -0.25 -11.51 -4.82
N ASP A 18 0.74 -11.91 -4.03
CA ASP A 18 0.69 -13.11 -3.19
C ASP A 18 -0.20 -12.88 -1.96
N SER A 19 -0.27 -11.63 -1.47
CA SER A 19 -1.18 -11.20 -0.40
C SER A 19 -1.71 -9.78 -0.67
N TYR A 20 -2.99 -9.57 -0.40
CA TYR A 20 -3.68 -8.29 -0.56
C TYR A 20 -4.75 -8.15 0.52
N GLU A 21 -4.62 -7.12 1.35
CA GLU A 21 -5.56 -6.79 2.42
C GLU A 21 -5.86 -5.28 2.36
N VAL A 22 -7.09 -4.89 2.67
CA VAL A 22 -7.50 -3.48 2.75
C VAL A 22 -7.88 -3.21 4.20
N GLU A 23 -7.11 -2.36 4.86
CA GLU A 23 -7.31 -1.91 6.23
C GLU A 23 -7.77 -0.45 6.21
N LEU A 24 -8.57 -0.05 7.21
CA LEU A 24 -8.94 1.33 7.46
C LEU A 24 -8.28 1.76 8.78
N GLU A 25 -7.40 2.75 8.75
CA GLU A 25 -6.78 3.33 9.94
C GLU A 25 -7.35 4.73 10.21
N ASP A 26 -7.68 5.02 11.47
CA ASP A 26 -7.99 6.37 11.92
C ASP A 26 -6.68 7.11 12.26
N VAL A 27 -6.47 8.29 11.69
CA VAL A 27 -5.30 9.13 12.00
C VAL A 27 -5.68 10.14 13.08
N GLU A 28 -5.10 9.95 14.27
CA GLU A 28 -5.26 10.85 15.42
C GLU A 28 -4.20 11.97 15.36
N ALA A 29 -4.58 13.21 15.69
CA ALA A 29 -3.62 14.30 15.85
C ALA A 29 -2.83 14.11 17.15
N ASP A 30 -1.52 14.31 17.09
CA ASP A 30 -0.63 14.36 18.27
C ASP A 30 -0.79 15.69 19.07
N SER A 31 -1.97 16.32 18.98
CA SER A 31 -2.34 17.52 19.74
C SER A 31 -3.46 17.23 20.75
N GLY A 32 -3.53 15.99 21.23
CA GLY A 32 -4.33 15.61 22.40
C GLY A 32 -3.70 16.18 23.68
N GLY A 33 -3.83 17.48 23.90
CA GLY A 33 -3.52 18.09 25.19
C GLY A 33 -4.61 17.75 26.20
N GLU A 34 -4.23 17.23 27.37
CA GLU A 34 -5.13 17.24 28.53
C GLU A 34 -5.49 18.69 28.83
N THR A 35 -6.78 19.02 28.81
CA THR A 35 -7.23 20.31 29.34
C THR A 35 -7.07 20.27 30.86
N GLU A 36 -6.80 21.42 31.49
CA GLU A 36 -6.65 21.54 32.96
C GLU A 36 -7.88 21.05 33.77
N ALA A 37 -8.99 20.72 33.08
CA ALA A 37 -10.19 20.11 33.65
C ALA A 37 -10.22 18.56 33.61
N GLY A 38 -9.17 17.89 33.14
CA GLY A 38 -9.07 16.41 33.16
C GLY A 38 -9.95 15.67 32.15
N THR A 39 -10.31 16.33 31.05
CA THR A 39 -11.06 15.69 29.95
C THR A 39 -10.12 15.28 28.82
N THR A 40 -10.12 13.99 28.48
CA THR A 40 -9.39 13.46 27.32
C THR A 40 -10.19 13.77 26.06
N GLN A 41 -9.74 14.75 25.26
CA GLN A 41 -10.31 14.97 23.93
C GLN A 41 -9.60 14.08 22.92
N ARG A 42 -10.37 13.22 22.26
CA ARG A 42 -9.90 12.38 21.15
C ARG A 42 -10.00 13.20 19.87
N ASP A 43 -8.94 13.91 19.52
CA ASP A 43 -8.88 14.74 18.32
C ASP A 43 -8.51 13.86 17.12
N VAL A 44 -9.51 13.25 16.48
CA VAL A 44 -9.33 12.48 15.26
C VAL A 44 -9.32 13.45 14.07
N VAL A 45 -8.19 13.52 13.36
CA VAL A 45 -8.00 14.46 12.23
C VAL A 45 -8.63 13.91 10.97
N ARG A 46 -8.54 12.59 10.75
CA ARG A 46 -9.10 11.93 9.58
C ARG A 46 -9.43 10.48 9.89
N HIS A 47 -10.71 10.15 9.76
CA HIS A 47 -11.18 8.78 9.87
C HIS A 47 -11.00 8.03 8.54
N GLY A 48 -10.72 6.72 8.63
CA GLY A 48 -10.79 5.82 7.48
C GLY A 48 -9.71 5.99 6.41
N VAL A 49 -8.48 6.34 6.79
CA VAL A 49 -7.35 6.36 5.85
C VAL A 49 -7.05 4.94 5.39
N VAL A 50 -7.13 4.72 4.08
CA VAL A 50 -6.95 3.38 3.51
C VAL A 50 -5.50 2.95 3.61
N ARG A 51 -5.28 1.74 4.12
CA ARG A 51 -3.98 1.11 4.25
C ARG A 51 -4.00 -0.28 3.64
N ILE A 52 -3.14 -0.53 2.67
CA ILE A 52 -3.15 -1.77 1.88
C ILE A 52 -1.78 -2.45 1.98
N PRO A 53 -1.56 -3.38 2.93
CA PRO A 53 -0.38 -4.23 2.93
C PRO A 53 -0.46 -5.24 1.79
N VAL A 54 0.60 -5.29 0.99
CA VAL A 54 0.70 -6.16 -0.18
C VAL A 54 2.05 -6.86 -0.23
N SER A 55 2.05 -8.08 -0.78
CA SER A 55 3.27 -8.80 -1.09
C SER A 55 3.20 -9.44 -2.47
N PHE A 56 4.36 -9.57 -3.12
CA PHE A 56 4.48 -10.07 -4.48
C PHE A 56 5.72 -10.95 -4.65
N SER A 57 5.59 -11.97 -5.48
CA SER A 57 6.70 -12.75 -6.01
C SER A 57 7.01 -12.29 -7.43
N VAL A 58 8.08 -11.52 -7.57
CA VAL A 58 8.40 -10.78 -8.80
C VAL A 58 9.77 -11.10 -9.37
N THR A 59 9.94 -10.79 -10.64
CA THR A 59 11.24 -10.83 -11.31
C THR A 59 12.08 -9.60 -10.95
N ALA A 60 13.39 -9.67 -11.21
CA ALA A 60 14.30 -8.53 -11.02
C ALA A 60 13.88 -7.24 -11.77
N LYS A 61 13.18 -7.36 -12.90
CA LYS A 61 12.64 -6.20 -13.65
C LYS A 61 11.60 -5.46 -12.81
N TRP A 62 10.66 -6.20 -12.24
CA TRP A 62 9.61 -5.66 -11.38
C TRP A 62 10.16 -5.15 -10.05
N LEU A 63 11.14 -5.83 -9.46
CA LEU A 63 11.85 -5.33 -8.27
C LEU A 63 12.37 -3.90 -8.48
N LYS A 64 13.06 -3.65 -9.59
CA LYS A 64 13.59 -2.31 -9.91
C LYS A 64 12.47 -1.27 -10.06
N LYS A 65 11.37 -1.63 -10.71
CA LYS A 65 10.21 -0.75 -10.88
C LYS A 65 9.54 -0.41 -9.54
N LEU A 66 9.24 -1.43 -8.74
CA LEU A 66 8.61 -1.24 -7.42
C LEU A 66 9.49 -0.40 -6.49
N ALA A 67 10.81 -0.56 -6.57
CA ALA A 67 11.74 0.28 -5.83
C ALA A 67 11.73 1.76 -6.29
N VAL A 68 11.38 2.06 -7.55
CA VAL A 68 11.18 3.45 -8.02
C VAL A 68 9.88 4.00 -7.47
N TYR A 69 8.78 3.26 -7.55
CA TYR A 69 7.50 3.67 -6.98
C TYR A 69 7.60 3.92 -5.47
N ALA A 70 8.36 3.09 -4.76
CA ALA A 70 8.59 3.23 -3.32
C ALA A 70 9.33 4.52 -2.91
N LYS A 71 9.98 5.21 -3.85
CA LYS A 71 10.71 6.46 -3.62
C LYS A 71 9.96 7.71 -4.05
N LYS A 72 8.80 7.56 -4.72
CA LYS A 72 7.96 8.70 -5.08
C LYS A 72 7.23 9.18 -3.83
N ASP A 73 7.06 10.49 -3.71
CA ASP A 73 6.29 11.10 -2.61
C ASP A 73 4.82 10.63 -2.64
N LYS A 74 4.27 10.46 -3.85
CA LYS A 74 2.92 9.95 -4.07
C LYS A 74 2.77 9.30 -5.45
N ILE A 75 1.80 8.41 -5.57
CA ILE A 75 1.43 7.65 -6.77
C ILE A 75 -0.08 7.57 -6.91
N ASN A 76 -0.58 7.57 -8.15
CA ASN A 76 -1.98 7.27 -8.40
C ASN A 76 -2.18 5.76 -8.36
N VAL A 77 -2.94 5.29 -7.37
CA VAL A 77 -3.24 3.87 -7.20
C VAL A 77 -4.70 3.64 -7.52
N GLN A 78 -4.96 2.74 -8.47
CA GLN A 78 -6.27 2.09 -8.55
C GLN A 78 -6.18 0.78 -7.79
N TYR A 79 -7.02 0.61 -6.79
CA TYR A 79 -7.06 -0.57 -5.95
C TYR A 79 -8.47 -1.15 -5.93
N PHE A 80 -8.57 -2.46 -5.71
CA PHE A 80 -9.85 -3.13 -5.54
C PHE A 80 -10.34 -2.98 -4.10
N ASP A 81 -11.45 -2.27 -3.93
CA ASP A 81 -12.10 -2.08 -2.65
C ASP A 81 -13.01 -3.28 -2.36
N VAL A 82 -12.72 -3.97 -1.26
CA VAL A 82 -13.43 -5.21 -0.88
C VAL A 82 -14.82 -4.98 -0.29
N GLU A 83 -15.10 -3.77 0.21
CA GLU A 83 -16.41 -3.43 0.78
C GLU A 83 -17.43 -3.14 -0.31
N THR A 84 -16.99 -2.45 -1.37
CA THR A 84 -17.83 -2.04 -2.50
C THR A 84 -17.72 -2.98 -3.71
N ALA A 85 -16.69 -3.84 -3.75
CA ALA A 85 -16.35 -4.70 -4.89
C ALA A 85 -16.06 -3.92 -6.19
N GLU A 86 -15.57 -2.69 -6.07
CA GLU A 86 -15.26 -1.78 -7.18
C GLU A 86 -13.78 -1.35 -7.17
N LEU A 87 -13.27 -0.89 -8.31
CA LEU A 87 -11.96 -0.26 -8.39
C LEU A 87 -12.06 1.20 -7.97
N LYS A 88 -11.34 1.58 -6.92
CA LYS A 88 -11.22 2.96 -6.46
C LYS A 88 -9.86 3.52 -6.85
N LEU A 89 -9.84 4.78 -7.30
CA LEU A 89 -8.61 5.53 -7.57
C LEU A 89 -8.34 6.48 -6.40
N ALA A 90 -7.13 6.42 -5.85
CA ALA A 90 -6.68 7.28 -4.78
C ALA A 90 -5.19 7.66 -4.96
N GLU A 91 -4.81 8.83 -4.45
CA GLU A 91 -3.41 9.17 -4.28
C GLU A 91 -2.88 8.49 -3.02
N MET A 92 -1.83 7.68 -3.17
CA MET A 92 -1.23 6.93 -2.08
C MET A 92 0.29 7.08 -2.09
N TYR A 93 0.93 6.74 -0.97
CA TYR A 93 2.38 6.63 -0.86
C TYR A 93 2.76 5.25 -0.31
N VAL A 94 3.97 4.81 -0.65
CA VAL A 94 4.47 3.49 -0.27
C VAL A 94 5.28 3.60 1.01
N THR A 95 4.99 2.72 1.97
CA THR A 95 5.72 2.60 3.24
C THR A 95 6.13 1.16 3.50
N GLY A 96 7.10 0.96 4.39
CA GLY A 96 7.49 -0.38 4.84
C GLY A 96 8.07 -1.28 3.73
N TYR A 97 8.62 -0.70 2.66
CA TYR A 97 9.15 -1.44 1.54
C TYR A 97 10.28 -2.39 1.95
N LYS A 98 10.11 -3.67 1.65
CA LYS A 98 11.07 -4.75 1.91
C LYS A 98 11.19 -5.63 0.67
N ALA A 99 12.41 -6.05 0.37
CA ALA A 99 12.71 -6.99 -0.72
C ALA A 99 13.62 -8.10 -0.21
N LYS A 100 13.32 -9.35 -0.58
CA LYS A 100 14.08 -10.55 -0.22
C LYS A 100 14.34 -11.40 -1.46
N LEU A 101 15.57 -11.87 -1.64
CA LEU A 101 15.91 -12.82 -2.71
C LEU A 101 15.48 -14.22 -2.27
N ARG A 102 14.55 -14.86 -3.00
CA ARG A 102 14.07 -16.21 -2.70
C ARG A 102 14.93 -17.30 -3.33
N LYS A 103 15.31 -17.11 -4.60
CA LYS A 103 16.10 -18.09 -5.34
C LYS A 103 16.88 -17.39 -6.44
N ASP A 104 18.20 -17.59 -6.45
CA ASP A 104 19.06 -17.18 -7.56
C ASP A 104 19.15 -18.34 -8.55
N THR A 105 18.47 -18.21 -9.67
CA THR A 105 18.69 -19.07 -10.83
C THR A 105 19.27 -18.18 -11.90
N SER A 106 20.59 -18.16 -11.97
CA SER A 106 21.57 -17.63 -12.95
C SER A 106 21.22 -16.48 -13.91
N TYR A 107 19.96 -16.18 -14.26
CA TYR A 107 19.54 -15.04 -15.07
C TYR A 107 18.16 -14.42 -14.71
N LYS A 108 17.42 -14.95 -13.73
CA LYS A 108 16.04 -14.48 -13.42
C LYS A 108 15.67 -14.66 -11.94
N GLY A 109 16.47 -14.07 -11.05
CA GLY A 109 16.22 -14.12 -9.59
C GLY A 109 14.75 -13.82 -9.26
N LEU A 110 14.15 -14.69 -8.44
CA LEU A 110 12.80 -14.53 -7.90
C LEU A 110 12.91 -13.77 -6.58
N TRP A 111 12.20 -12.66 -6.49
CA TRP A 111 12.22 -11.76 -5.35
C TRP A 111 10.85 -11.74 -4.70
N THR A 112 10.82 -11.81 -3.38
CA THR A 112 9.64 -11.46 -2.61
C THR A 112 9.75 -9.99 -2.24
N VAL A 113 8.79 -9.18 -2.69
CA VAL A 113 8.69 -7.75 -2.37
C VAL A 113 7.41 -7.54 -1.58
N SER A 114 7.50 -6.81 -0.47
CA SER A 114 6.35 -6.46 0.35
C SER A 114 6.39 -4.99 0.75
N PHE A 115 5.26 -4.33 0.75
CA PHE A 115 5.12 -2.94 1.19
C PHE A 115 3.68 -2.65 1.57
N THR A 116 3.45 -1.47 2.13
CA THR A 116 2.12 -1.00 2.50
C THR A 116 1.83 0.30 1.77
N LEU A 117 0.69 0.37 1.09
CA LEU A 117 0.18 1.62 0.56
C LEU A 117 -0.62 2.33 1.63
N LYS A 118 -0.43 3.64 1.76
CA LYS A 118 -1.22 4.49 2.62
C LYS A 118 -1.80 5.63 1.79
N GLU A 119 -3.08 5.88 1.94
CA GLU A 119 -3.76 7.03 1.33
C GLU A 119 -3.23 8.35 1.92
N VAL A 120 -3.12 9.37 1.05
CA VAL A 120 -2.67 10.72 1.41
C VAL A 120 -3.79 11.50 2.08
#